data_AF-A0A0M9ANJ2-F1
#
_entry.id   AF-A0A0M9ANJ2-F1
#
_cell.length_a   1.000
_cell.length_b   1.000
_cell.length_c   1.000
_cell.angle_alpha   90.00
_cell.angle_beta   90.00
_cell.angle_gamma   90.00
#
_symmetry.space_group_name_H-M   'P 1'
#
loop_
_entity.id
_entity.type
_entity.pdbx_description
1 polymer ?
#
loop_
_entity_poly.entity_id
_entity_poly.type
_entity_poly.pdbx_seq_one_letter_code
_entity_poly.pdbx_strand_id
1 'polypeptide(L)'
;MDKVFAPWRIEWVEREGPDSDVDCVFCAFQAQDDDRANNLVARSDHAFVLLNNYPYNPGHVMVIPHTHTGDYGDLDDETLLDHARLKQRTIDALETALSPDGFNAGLNLGGSAAGGSIDDHLHTHVVPRWNGDTNFMPVISDTKVIVEAVEETYDRLYTAFASQDGTTVPENGAVRID
;
A
#
# COMPACT_ATOMS: atom_id res chain seq x y z
N MET A 1 16.64 9.26 3.07
CA MET A 1 15.51 10.12 3.46
C MET A 1 14.85 9.62 4.72
N ASP A 2 15.09 10.34 5.81
CA ASP A 2 14.48 10.09 7.11
C ASP A 2 13.03 10.58 7.12
N LYS A 3 12.13 9.80 7.72
CA LYS A 3 10.70 10.16 7.84
C LYS A 3 10.42 10.59 9.26
N VAL A 4 10.07 11.85 9.44
CA VAL A 4 9.67 12.40 10.73
C VAL A 4 8.15 12.46 10.75
N PHE A 5 7.55 11.55 11.50
CA PHE A 5 6.13 11.63 11.83
C PHE A 5 5.94 12.66 12.94
N ALA A 6 4.78 13.32 12.98
CA ALA A 6 4.50 14.30 14.03
C ALA A 6 4.70 13.66 15.44
N PRO A 7 5.56 14.22 16.31
CA PRO A 7 6.17 13.50 17.44
C PRO A 7 5.21 13.03 18.55
N TRP A 8 3.97 13.53 18.58
CA TRP A 8 2.94 13.08 19.53
C TRP A 8 2.17 11.84 19.06
N ARG A 9 2.64 11.14 18.01
CA ARG A 9 1.96 9.98 17.40
C ARG A 9 2.92 8.84 16.98
N ILE A 10 4.09 8.75 17.64
CA ILE A 10 5.22 7.88 17.27
C ILE A 10 5.05 6.39 17.64
N GLU A 11 4.21 6.04 18.63
CA GLU A 11 4.17 4.68 19.23
C GLU A 11 3.89 3.51 18.27
N TRP A 12 3.42 3.77 17.04
CA TRP A 12 2.94 2.72 16.12
C TRP A 12 3.82 2.46 14.88
N VAL A 13 4.76 3.34 14.53
CA VAL A 13 5.59 3.21 13.32
C VAL A 13 6.75 2.22 13.53
N GLU A 14 7.08 1.90 14.79
CA GLU A 14 8.18 1.01 15.17
C GLU A 14 7.77 -0.46 15.29
N ARG A 15 6.67 -0.88 14.65
CA ARG A 15 6.33 -2.32 14.59
C ARG A 15 7.42 -3.05 13.82
N GLU A 16 8.14 -3.93 14.50
CA GLU A 16 9.05 -4.89 13.87
C GLU A 16 8.25 -5.68 12.83
N GLY A 17 8.81 -5.80 11.62
CA GLY A 17 8.24 -6.68 10.59
C GLY A 17 8.16 -8.12 11.09
N PRO A 18 7.46 -9.02 10.38
CA PRO A 18 7.45 -10.42 10.75
C PRO A 18 8.89 -10.96 10.87
N ASP A 19 9.08 -11.96 11.75
CA ASP A 19 10.36 -12.61 12.03
C ASP A 19 11.18 -12.83 10.75
N SER A 20 12.51 -12.68 10.84
CA SER A 20 13.45 -12.86 9.72
C SER A 20 13.45 -14.25 9.08
N ASP A 21 12.61 -15.17 9.56
CA ASP A 21 12.41 -16.54 9.07
C ASP A 21 11.28 -16.68 8.04
N VAL A 22 10.64 -15.57 7.61
CA VAL A 22 9.60 -15.61 6.58
C VAL A 22 10.21 -15.39 5.19
N ASP A 23 10.13 -16.41 4.32
CA ASP A 23 10.66 -16.35 2.95
C ASP A 23 10.09 -15.18 2.13
N CYS A 24 8.81 -14.82 2.34
CA CYS A 24 8.18 -13.65 1.71
C CYS A 24 7.09 -13.03 2.60
N VAL A 25 7.24 -11.75 2.94
CA VAL A 25 6.30 -11.01 3.80
C VAL A 25 4.89 -10.92 3.22
N PHE A 26 4.77 -10.77 1.89
CA PHE A 26 3.46 -10.66 1.24
C PHE A 26 2.70 -11.98 1.22
N CYS A 27 3.40 -13.11 1.03
CA CYS A 27 2.78 -14.44 1.17
C CYS A 27 2.32 -14.69 2.61
N ALA A 28 3.08 -14.24 3.61
CA ALA A 28 2.67 -14.39 5.00
C ALA A 28 1.39 -13.60 5.32
N PHE A 29 1.23 -12.38 4.79
CA PHE A 29 -0.01 -11.63 4.96
C PHE A 29 -1.23 -12.28 4.30
N GLN A 30 -1.03 -13.06 3.23
CA GLN A 30 -2.13 -13.81 2.62
C GLN A 30 -2.63 -14.93 3.52
N ALA A 31 -1.76 -15.55 4.32
CA ALA A 31 -2.06 -16.70 5.17
C ALA A 31 -2.60 -16.34 6.57
N GLN A 32 -2.57 -15.06 6.95
CA GLN A 32 -3.02 -14.60 8.26
C GLN A 32 -4.46 -14.06 8.20
N ASP A 33 -5.20 -14.23 9.30
CA ASP A 33 -6.59 -13.79 9.44
C ASP A 33 -6.75 -12.40 10.09
N ASP A 34 -5.66 -11.65 10.28
CA ASP A 34 -5.68 -10.31 10.89
C ASP A 34 -5.27 -9.22 9.88
N ASP A 35 -6.15 -8.96 8.92
CA ASP A 35 -5.92 -7.95 7.87
C ASP A 35 -5.66 -6.55 8.44
N ARG A 36 -6.40 -6.18 9.50
CA ARG A 36 -6.28 -4.85 10.13
C ARG A 36 -4.92 -4.68 10.77
N ALA A 37 -4.44 -5.65 11.56
CA ALA A 37 -3.13 -5.54 12.18
C ALA A 37 -1.98 -5.50 11.16
N ASN A 38 -2.21 -6.10 9.98
CA ASN A 38 -1.26 -6.14 8.88
C ASN A 38 -1.43 -5.00 7.87
N ASN A 39 -2.33 -4.04 8.11
CA ASN A 39 -2.62 -2.92 7.20
C ASN A 39 -3.14 -3.32 5.81
N LEU A 40 -3.79 -4.49 5.68
CA LEU A 40 -4.46 -4.92 4.46
C LEU A 40 -5.84 -4.27 4.39
N VAL A 41 -6.03 -3.38 3.41
CA VAL A 41 -7.22 -2.52 3.35
C VAL A 41 -8.30 -3.10 2.44
N ALA A 42 -7.89 -3.76 1.35
CA ALA A 42 -8.80 -4.41 0.40
C ALA A 42 -8.18 -5.68 -0.22
N ARG A 43 -9.03 -6.60 -0.67
CA ARG A 43 -8.67 -7.85 -1.35
C ARG A 43 -9.62 -8.11 -2.52
N SER A 44 -9.08 -8.64 -3.60
CA SER A 44 -9.77 -9.21 -4.77
C SER A 44 -9.38 -10.68 -4.93
N ASP A 45 -9.89 -11.34 -5.97
CA ASP A 45 -9.65 -12.77 -6.22
C ASP A 45 -8.16 -13.09 -6.45
N HIS A 46 -7.40 -12.23 -7.10
CA HIS A 46 -6.01 -12.45 -7.49
C HIS A 46 -5.02 -11.42 -6.93
N ALA A 47 -5.49 -10.39 -6.21
CA ALA A 47 -4.62 -9.36 -5.63
C ALA A 47 -5.16 -8.78 -4.30
N PHE A 48 -4.33 -8.00 -3.61
CA PHE A 48 -4.69 -7.28 -2.39
C PHE A 48 -4.00 -5.91 -2.29
N VAL A 49 -4.52 -5.04 -1.43
CA VAL A 49 -4.03 -3.69 -1.18
C VAL A 49 -3.50 -3.59 0.25
N LEU A 50 -2.22 -3.23 0.36
CA LEU A 50 -1.50 -3.04 1.62
C LEU A 50 -1.17 -1.56 1.81
N LEU A 51 -1.57 -0.96 2.93
CA LEU A 51 -1.11 0.38 3.31
C LEU A 51 0.33 0.31 3.81
N ASN A 52 1.22 1.08 3.20
CA ASN A 52 2.65 0.98 3.45
C ASN A 52 3.02 1.60 4.82
N ASN A 53 3.71 0.83 5.66
CA ASN A 53 4.22 1.27 6.98
C ASN A 53 5.26 2.38 6.87
N TYR A 54 5.99 2.43 5.75
CA TYR A 54 6.94 3.48 5.42
C TYR A 54 6.43 4.26 4.21
N PRO A 55 5.37 5.08 4.35
CA PRO A 55 4.75 5.77 3.23
C PRO A 55 5.68 6.87 2.67
N TYR A 56 5.59 7.16 1.36
CA TYR A 56 6.23 8.36 0.80
C TYR A 56 5.39 9.62 1.07
N ASN A 57 4.08 9.46 1.08
CA ASN A 57 3.05 10.45 1.41
C ASN A 57 1.89 9.70 2.10
N PRO A 58 1.03 10.41 2.86
CA PRO A 58 -0.22 9.83 3.36
C PRO A 58 -0.99 9.08 2.26
N GLY A 59 -1.48 7.89 2.58
CA GLY A 59 -2.18 7.02 1.63
C GLY A 59 -1.27 6.26 0.66
N HIS A 60 0.05 6.21 0.85
CA HIS A 60 0.90 5.34 0.05
C HIS A 60 0.53 3.87 0.28
N VAL A 61 -0.04 3.24 -0.73
CA VAL A 61 -0.45 1.84 -0.73
C VAL A 61 0.32 1.04 -1.79
N MET A 62 0.30 -0.28 -1.64
CA MET A 62 0.84 -1.23 -2.59
C MET A 62 -0.26 -2.19 -3.04
N VAL A 63 -0.43 -2.36 -4.35
CA VAL A 63 -1.32 -3.35 -4.96
C VAL A 63 -0.49 -4.57 -5.37
N ILE A 64 -0.78 -5.71 -4.75
CA ILE A 64 0.10 -6.89 -4.72
C ILE A 64 -0.70 -8.09 -5.25
N PRO A 65 -0.25 -8.77 -6.32
CA PRO A 65 -0.87 -10.03 -6.74
C PRO A 65 -0.65 -11.13 -5.69
N HIS A 66 -1.58 -12.08 -5.58
CA HIS A 66 -1.40 -13.23 -4.69
C HIS A 66 -0.25 -14.12 -5.17
N THR A 67 -0.07 -14.23 -6.50
CA THR A 67 1.02 -14.97 -7.15
C THR A 67 2.39 -14.44 -6.70
N HIS A 68 3.19 -15.32 -6.11
CA HIS A 68 4.58 -15.03 -5.76
C HIS A 68 5.45 -15.10 -7.03
N THR A 69 5.80 -13.93 -7.56
CA THR A 69 6.83 -13.77 -8.60
C THR A 69 7.35 -12.34 -8.55
N GLY A 70 8.63 -12.15 -8.88
CA GLY A 70 9.24 -10.84 -9.10
C GLY A 70 9.25 -10.42 -10.59
N ASP A 71 8.88 -11.32 -11.50
CA ASP A 71 8.84 -11.06 -12.93
C ASP A 71 7.41 -10.72 -13.37
N TYR A 72 7.23 -9.50 -13.89
CA TYR A 72 5.94 -9.03 -14.40
C TYR A 72 5.42 -9.87 -15.56
N GLY A 73 6.31 -10.51 -16.33
CA GLY A 73 5.95 -11.37 -17.46
C GLY A 73 5.35 -12.72 -17.05
N ASP A 74 5.48 -13.12 -15.78
CA ASP A 74 4.97 -14.41 -15.28
C ASP A 74 3.49 -14.35 -14.85
N LEU A 75 2.90 -13.16 -14.77
CA LEU A 75 1.49 -13.01 -14.41
C LEU A 75 0.59 -13.50 -15.53
N ASP A 76 -0.37 -14.37 -15.21
CA ASP A 76 -1.41 -14.79 -16.14
C ASP A 76 -2.44 -13.68 -16.40
N ASP A 77 -3.26 -13.86 -17.45
CA ASP A 77 -4.22 -12.85 -17.90
C ASP A 77 -5.27 -12.49 -16.82
N GLU A 78 -5.68 -13.47 -16.01
CA GLU A 78 -6.64 -13.28 -14.91
C GLU A 78 -6.04 -12.40 -13.81
N THR A 79 -4.83 -12.73 -13.37
CA THR A 79 -4.10 -11.96 -12.35
C THR A 79 -3.74 -10.56 -12.84
N LEU A 80 -3.31 -10.41 -14.10
CA LEU A 80 -3.00 -9.10 -14.70
C LEU A 80 -4.24 -8.20 -14.74
N LEU A 81 -5.38 -8.74 -15.18
CA LEU A 81 -6.61 -7.97 -15.29
C LEU A 81 -7.13 -7.55 -13.91
N ASP A 82 -7.16 -8.49 -12.96
CA ASP A 82 -7.66 -8.22 -11.61
C ASP A 82 -6.74 -7.24 -10.86
N HIS A 83 -5.42 -7.41 -10.97
CA HIS A 83 -4.43 -6.45 -10.42
C HIS A 83 -4.62 -5.04 -10.98
N ALA A 84 -4.83 -4.91 -12.29
CA ALA A 84 -5.07 -3.62 -12.92
C ALA A 84 -6.39 -2.97 -12.50
N ARG A 85 -7.46 -3.76 -12.35
CA ARG A 85 -8.77 -3.29 -11.85
C ARG A 85 -8.72 -2.89 -10.39
N LEU A 86 -8.05 -3.68 -9.56
CA LEU A 86 -7.84 -3.36 -8.15
C LEU A 86 -7.05 -2.05 -8.00
N LYS A 87 -6.06 -1.81 -8.86
CA LYS A 87 -5.34 -0.53 -8.91
C LYS A 87 -6.24 0.65 -9.28
N GLN A 88 -7.18 0.49 -10.22
CA GLN A 88 -8.18 1.53 -10.51
C GLN A 88 -9.05 1.83 -9.29
N ARG A 89 -9.64 0.78 -8.69
CA ARG A 89 -10.44 0.92 -7.45
C ARG A 89 -9.65 1.55 -6.31
N THR A 90 -8.37 1.27 -6.23
CA THR A 90 -7.46 1.86 -5.24
C THR A 90 -7.28 3.36 -5.43
N ILE A 91 -7.14 3.81 -6.68
CA ILE A 91 -7.06 5.24 -7.01
C ILE A 91 -8.37 5.92 -6.61
N ASP A 92 -9.52 5.36 -6.97
CA ASP A 92 -10.84 5.92 -6.63
C ASP A 92 -11.06 6.01 -5.10
N ALA A 93 -10.61 4.99 -4.36
CA ALA A 93 -10.66 4.98 -2.89
C ALA A 93 -9.77 6.08 -2.30
N LEU A 94 -8.56 6.28 -2.83
CA LEU A 94 -7.64 7.34 -2.38
C LEU A 94 -8.17 8.73 -2.71
N GLU A 95 -8.81 8.90 -3.87
CA GLU A 95 -9.48 10.16 -4.25
C GLU A 95 -10.59 10.50 -3.26
N THR A 96 -11.45 9.53 -2.97
CA THR A 96 -12.56 9.69 -2.01
C THR A 96 -12.07 9.94 -0.59
N ALA A 97 -11.04 9.19 -0.17
CA ALA A 97 -10.54 9.24 1.20
C ALA A 97 -9.75 10.51 1.47
N LEU A 98 -8.87 10.94 0.56
CA LEU A 98 -7.81 11.92 0.84
C LEU A 98 -7.82 13.16 -0.05
N SER A 99 -8.57 13.16 -1.16
CA SER A 99 -8.61 14.26 -2.15
C SER A 99 -7.21 14.77 -2.59
N PRO A 100 -6.33 13.90 -3.12
CA PRO A 100 -5.05 14.32 -3.68
C PRO A 100 -5.22 15.09 -4.99
N ASP A 101 -4.20 15.89 -5.34
CA ASP A 101 -4.15 16.61 -6.62
C ASP A 101 -3.68 15.71 -7.79
N GLY A 102 -3.12 14.53 -7.48
CA GLY A 102 -2.67 13.56 -8.46
C GLY A 102 -2.00 12.33 -7.84
N PHE A 103 -1.44 11.47 -8.69
CA PHE A 103 -0.85 10.19 -8.27
C PHE A 103 0.45 9.88 -9.01
N ASN A 104 1.34 9.16 -8.33
CA ASN A 104 2.33 8.33 -8.99
C ASN A 104 1.96 6.86 -8.79
N ALA A 105 2.00 6.06 -9.86
CA ALA A 105 1.81 4.63 -9.78
C ALA A 105 2.89 3.90 -10.58
N GLY A 106 3.52 2.87 -10.02
CA GLY A 106 4.62 2.17 -10.68
C GLY A 106 5.17 0.98 -9.90
N LEU A 107 6.06 0.23 -10.57
CA LEU A 107 6.79 -0.92 -10.03
C LEU A 107 8.29 -0.69 -10.18
N ASN A 108 9.07 -1.26 -9.27
CA ASN A 108 10.51 -1.35 -9.37
C ASN A 108 10.87 -2.77 -9.80
N LEU A 109 11.33 -2.95 -11.04
CA LEU A 109 11.67 -4.26 -11.62
C LEU A 109 13.17 -4.37 -11.89
N GLY A 110 13.80 -5.48 -11.51
CA GLY A 110 15.26 -5.64 -11.58
C GLY A 110 15.99 -5.35 -10.26
N GLY A 111 15.27 -5.50 -9.16
CA GLY A 111 15.77 -5.41 -7.79
C GLY A 111 16.39 -4.07 -7.41
N SER A 112 17.50 -4.11 -6.68
CA SER A 112 18.21 -2.91 -6.22
C SER A 112 18.55 -1.90 -7.33
N ALA A 113 18.75 -2.34 -8.58
CA ALA A 113 19.01 -1.44 -9.71
C ALA A 113 17.83 -0.52 -10.04
N ALA A 114 16.59 -0.98 -9.76
CA ALA A 114 15.37 -0.19 -9.88
C ALA A 114 14.89 0.40 -8.53
N GLY A 115 15.66 0.21 -7.45
CA GLY A 115 15.26 0.66 -6.11
C GLY A 115 14.23 -0.24 -5.42
N GLY A 116 14.10 -1.50 -5.86
CA GLY A 116 13.33 -2.53 -5.15
C GLY A 116 14.03 -2.93 -3.85
N SER A 117 13.24 -3.06 -2.77
CA SER A 117 13.69 -3.64 -1.49
C SER A 117 13.16 -5.05 -1.26
N ILE A 118 12.14 -5.45 -2.04
CA ILE A 118 11.52 -6.77 -2.05
C ILE A 118 11.48 -7.16 -3.54
N ASP A 119 12.32 -8.11 -3.92
CA ASP A 119 12.64 -8.34 -5.33
C ASP A 119 11.98 -9.61 -5.89
N ASP A 120 11.44 -10.46 -5.02
CA ASP A 120 10.86 -11.76 -5.33
C ASP A 120 9.33 -11.74 -5.43
N HIS A 121 8.68 -10.63 -5.07
CA HIS A 121 7.23 -10.48 -5.14
C HIS A 121 6.82 -9.08 -5.61
N LEU A 122 6.20 -9.03 -6.79
CA LEU A 122 5.67 -7.82 -7.42
C LEU A 122 4.75 -7.02 -6.49
N HIS A 123 4.89 -5.71 -6.52
CA HIS A 123 4.01 -4.81 -5.80
C HIS A 123 3.99 -3.46 -6.53
N THR A 124 2.79 -2.99 -6.87
CA THR A 124 2.62 -1.68 -7.51
C THR A 124 2.36 -0.63 -6.46
N HIS A 125 3.28 0.32 -6.34
CA HIS A 125 3.08 1.49 -5.50
C HIS A 125 2.02 2.38 -6.12
N VAL A 126 1.11 2.89 -5.29
CA VAL A 126 0.21 4.00 -5.61
C VAL A 126 0.41 5.07 -4.55
N VAL A 127 0.94 6.23 -4.96
CA VAL A 127 1.36 7.32 -4.08
C VAL A 127 0.54 8.57 -4.39
N PRO A 128 -0.36 8.99 -3.50
CA PRO A 128 -1.06 10.27 -3.61
C PRO A 128 -0.10 11.44 -3.56
N ARG A 129 -0.36 12.48 -4.36
CA ARG A 129 0.46 13.69 -4.51
C ARG A 129 -0.39 14.94 -4.32
N TRP A 130 0.23 15.96 -3.71
CA TRP A 130 -0.36 17.30 -3.60
C TRP A 130 0.61 18.35 -4.14
N ASN A 131 0.07 19.44 -4.67
CA ASN A 131 0.87 20.58 -5.08
C ASN A 131 1.64 21.13 -3.86
N GLY A 132 2.97 21.11 -3.93
CA GLY A 132 3.84 21.57 -2.85
C GLY A 132 4.08 20.54 -1.73
N ASP A 133 3.74 19.26 -1.93
CA ASP A 133 4.01 18.18 -0.96
C ASP A 133 5.51 17.91 -0.70
N THR A 134 6.36 18.43 -1.58
CA THR A 134 7.82 18.39 -1.47
C THR A 134 8.29 19.83 -1.25
N ASN A 135 8.80 20.09 -0.05
CA ASN A 135 9.37 21.37 0.32
C ASN A 135 10.91 21.28 0.42
N PHE A 136 11.56 22.28 1.01
CA PHE A 136 13.01 22.32 1.12
C PHE A 136 13.59 21.26 2.08
N MET A 137 12.81 20.71 3.02
CA MET A 137 13.30 19.77 4.03
C MET A 137 13.77 18.43 3.41
N PRO A 138 12.98 17.75 2.53
CA PRO A 138 13.47 16.56 1.84
C PRO A 138 14.70 16.81 0.96
N VAL A 139 14.82 18.00 0.38
CA VAL A 139 15.86 18.32 -0.61
C VAL A 139 17.19 18.67 0.06
N ILE A 140 17.16 19.46 1.13
CA ILE A 140 18.37 19.99 1.78
C ILE A 140 18.79 19.12 2.96
N SER A 141 17.83 18.48 3.64
CA SER A 141 18.05 17.79 4.90
C SER A 141 17.70 16.31 4.84
N ASP A 142 17.40 15.78 3.65
CA ASP A 142 16.98 14.39 3.43
C ASP A 142 15.91 13.94 4.45
N THR A 143 15.00 14.85 4.82
CA THR A 143 13.99 14.65 5.87
C THR A 143 12.61 14.97 5.34
N LYS A 144 11.66 14.03 5.46
CA LYS A 144 10.26 14.24 5.08
C LYS A 144 9.33 14.18 6.28
N VAL A 145 8.48 15.20 6.42
CA VAL A 145 7.46 15.26 7.47
C VAL A 145 6.16 14.65 6.96
N ILE A 146 5.63 13.66 7.66
CA ILE A 146 4.34 13.04 7.37
C ILE A 146 3.36 13.42 8.48
N VAL A 147 2.27 14.10 8.10
CA VAL A 147 1.38 14.81 9.04
C VAL A 147 0.19 13.95 9.50
N GLU A 148 -0.05 12.81 8.86
CA GLU A 148 -1.19 11.91 9.13
C GLU A 148 -0.74 10.58 9.73
N ALA A 149 -1.53 10.04 10.66
CA ALA A 149 -1.29 8.73 11.25
C ALA A 149 -1.69 7.61 10.27
N VAL A 150 -0.93 6.53 10.26
CA VAL A 150 -1.20 5.37 9.39
C VAL A 150 -2.57 4.75 9.71
N GLU A 151 -2.96 4.68 10.98
CA GLU A 151 -4.28 4.16 11.39
C GLU A 151 -5.45 5.01 10.89
N GLU A 152 -5.36 6.33 11.01
CA GLU A 152 -6.40 7.24 10.51
C GLU A 152 -6.51 7.17 8.98
N THR A 153 -5.36 7.07 8.31
CA THR A 153 -5.29 6.84 6.87
C THR A 153 -5.96 5.51 6.49
N TYR A 154 -5.69 4.45 7.26
CA TYR A 154 -6.31 3.15 7.07
C TYR A 154 -7.83 3.25 7.19
N ASP A 155 -8.36 3.86 8.25
CA ASP A 155 -9.81 3.97 8.49
C ASP A 155 -10.53 4.71 7.37
N ARG A 156 -9.93 5.81 6.90
CA ARG A 156 -10.47 6.59 5.77
C ARG A 156 -10.46 5.76 4.48
N LEU A 157 -9.38 5.05 4.20
CA LEU A 157 -9.27 4.19 3.01
C LEU A 157 -10.24 3.01 3.07
N TYR A 158 -10.32 2.33 4.21
CA TYR A 158 -11.23 1.22 4.43
C TYR A 158 -12.68 1.64 4.19
N THR A 159 -13.08 2.79 4.74
CA THR A 159 -14.41 3.37 4.52
C THR A 159 -14.65 3.70 3.05
N ALA A 160 -13.66 4.27 2.36
CA ALA A 160 -13.77 4.61 0.95
C ALA A 160 -13.91 3.36 0.06
N PHE A 161 -13.14 2.30 0.30
CA PHE A 161 -13.31 1.02 -0.39
C PHE A 161 -14.68 0.41 -0.13
N ALA A 162 -15.11 0.37 1.14
CA ALA A 162 -16.41 -0.17 1.53
C ALA A 162 -17.62 0.57 0.93
N SER A 163 -17.43 1.80 0.46
CA SER A 163 -18.47 2.57 -0.23
C SER A 163 -18.56 2.32 -1.75
N GLN A 164 -17.63 1.55 -2.33
CA GLN A 164 -17.63 1.24 -3.75
C GLN A 164 -18.65 0.13 -4.08
N ASP A 165 -19.16 0.16 -5.31
CA ASP A 165 -20.03 -0.90 -5.82
C ASP A 165 -19.30 -2.24 -5.94
N GLY A 166 -20.01 -3.36 -5.73
CA GLY A 166 -19.44 -4.70 -5.79
C GLY A 166 -18.38 -4.95 -4.72
N THR A 167 -18.63 -4.45 -3.50
CA THR A 167 -17.78 -4.70 -2.34
C THR A 167 -18.55 -5.36 -1.20
N THR A 168 -17.86 -6.23 -0.47
CA THR A 168 -18.37 -6.90 0.73
C THR A 168 -17.45 -6.59 1.90
N VAL A 169 -18.04 -6.17 3.03
CA VAL A 169 -17.31 -5.82 4.25
C VAL A 169 -17.40 -7.00 5.22
N PRO A 170 -16.33 -7.79 5.42
CA PRO A 170 -16.33 -8.86 6.41
C PRO A 170 -16.36 -8.29 7.84
N GLU A 171 -16.85 -9.08 8.80
CA GLU A 171 -16.86 -8.67 10.21
C GLU A 171 -15.45 -8.41 10.75
N ASN A 172 -14.47 -9.22 10.31
CA ASN A 172 -13.05 -9.07 10.60
C ASN A 172 -12.28 -9.28 9.29
N GLY A 173 -11.68 -8.24 8.73
CA GLY A 173 -10.88 -8.38 7.52
C GLY A 173 -10.81 -7.11 6.67
N ALA A 174 -10.06 -7.20 5.58
CA ALA A 174 -10.01 -6.23 4.50
C ALA A 174 -11.32 -6.24 3.70
N VAL A 175 -11.66 -5.11 3.06
CA VAL A 175 -12.81 -5.02 2.14
C VAL A 175 -12.61 -6.01 0.99
N ARG A 176 -13.63 -6.82 0.68
CA ARG A 176 -13.62 -7.76 -0.45
C ARG A 176 -14.23 -7.10 -1.68
N ILE A 177 -13.57 -7.26 -2.81
CA ILE A 177 -13.97 -6.72 -4.10
C ILE A 177 -14.32 -7.90 -5.02
N ASP A 178 -15.54 -7.85 -5.57
CA ASP A 178 -16.02 -8.75 -6.61
C ASP A 178 -15.53 -8.33 -8.02
#